data_AF-A0A317YNI5-F1
#
_entry.id   AF-A0A317YNI5-F1
#
_cell.length_a   1.000
_cell.length_b   1.000
_cell.length_c   1.000
_cell.angle_alpha   90.00
_cell.angle_beta   90.00
_cell.angle_gamma   90.00
#
_symmetry.space_group_name_H-M   'P 1'
#
loop_
_entity.id
_entity.type
_entity.pdbx_description
1 polymer ?
#
loop_
_entity_poly.entity_id
_entity_poly.type
_entity_poly.pdbx_seq_one_letter_code
_entity_poly.pdbx_strand_id
1 'polypeptide(L)'
;GKISKDTRFNVGVEPKDLTRNLEIVEETVNDGLMLKKATYHWYNTINETMKDTMAHIHDIQPMPTLLMYGTKDLIVDTRAIDEFKEKYQTPELYFKAWQGFYH
;
A
#
# COMPACT_ATOMS: atom_id res chain seq x y z
N GLY A 1 14.76 -5.83 -25.64
CA GLY A 1 13.96 -4.72 -26.19
C GLY A 1 13.87 -3.63 -25.16
N LYS A 2 14.13 -2.37 -25.53
CA LYS A 2 14.17 -1.21 -24.62
C LYS A 2 12.72 -0.83 -24.28
N ILE A 3 12.20 -1.30 -23.16
CA ILE A 3 10.85 -0.92 -22.70
C ILE A 3 10.88 0.59 -22.45
N SER A 4 10.08 1.34 -23.18
CA SER A 4 9.96 2.79 -23.02
C SER A 4 9.46 3.10 -21.60
N LYS A 5 10.07 4.08 -20.93
CA LYS A 5 9.69 4.52 -19.57
C LYS A 5 8.20 4.91 -19.46
N ASP A 6 7.58 5.27 -20.57
CA ASP A 6 6.17 5.67 -20.65
C ASP A 6 5.20 4.51 -20.87
N THR A 7 5.70 3.27 -20.96
CA THR A 7 4.84 2.09 -21.13
C THR A 7 3.98 1.90 -19.89
N ARG A 8 2.67 2.05 -20.05
CA ARG A 8 1.67 1.85 -19.00
C ARG A 8 1.13 0.43 -19.04
N PHE A 9 1.01 -0.20 -17.89
CA PHE A 9 0.47 -1.54 -17.74
C PHE A 9 -0.59 -1.55 -16.64
N ASN A 10 -1.48 -2.56 -16.66
CA ASN A 10 -2.46 -2.73 -15.60
C ASN A 10 -1.73 -3.25 -14.35
N VAL A 11 -1.89 -2.55 -13.22
CA VAL A 11 -1.26 -2.91 -11.94
C VAL A 11 -1.85 -4.20 -11.34
N GLY A 12 -2.99 -4.66 -11.85
CA GLY A 12 -3.63 -5.91 -11.41
C GLY A 12 -4.42 -5.79 -10.10
N VAL A 13 -4.69 -4.55 -9.65
CA VAL A 13 -5.55 -4.24 -8.52
C VAL A 13 -6.93 -3.85 -9.04
N GLU A 14 -7.94 -4.62 -8.66
CA GLU A 14 -9.33 -4.34 -9.00
C GLU A 14 -10.05 -3.65 -7.81
N PRO A 15 -11.11 -2.86 -8.05
CA PRO A 15 -11.83 -2.18 -6.97
C PRO A 15 -12.36 -3.10 -5.85
N LYS A 16 -12.69 -4.35 -6.19
CA LYS A 16 -13.10 -5.39 -5.23
C LYS A 16 -11.98 -5.85 -4.29
N ASP A 17 -10.71 -5.59 -4.66
CA ASP A 17 -9.55 -5.91 -3.83
C ASP A 17 -9.33 -4.83 -2.77
N LEU A 18 -9.76 -3.59 -3.07
CA LEU A 18 -9.77 -2.48 -2.12
C LEU A 18 -10.83 -2.70 -1.04
N THR A 19 -12.08 -2.95 -1.45
CA THR A 19 -13.20 -3.04 -0.50
C THR A 19 -14.20 -4.12 -0.86
N ARG A 20 -14.81 -4.70 0.18
CA ARG A 20 -15.93 -5.63 0.07
C ARG A 20 -17.29 -4.94 -0.06
N ASN A 21 -17.36 -3.61 0.08
CA ASN A 21 -18.61 -2.87 -0.06
C ASN A 21 -18.96 -2.72 -1.54
N LEU A 22 -20.02 -3.39 -1.99
CA LEU A 22 -20.43 -3.41 -3.39
C LEU A 22 -20.80 -2.04 -3.95
N GLU A 23 -21.40 -1.17 -3.13
CA GLU A 23 -21.77 0.20 -3.54
C GLU A 23 -20.50 1.00 -3.88
N ILE A 24 -19.49 0.93 -3.02
CA ILE A 24 -18.20 1.61 -3.23
C ILE A 24 -17.43 0.99 -4.41
N VAL A 25 -17.52 -0.33 -4.58
CA VAL A 25 -16.93 -1.01 -5.74
C VAL A 25 -17.56 -0.50 -7.04
N GLU A 26 -18.88 -0.40 -7.11
CA GLU A 26 -19.59 0.10 -8.28
C GLU A 26 -19.25 1.58 -8.56
N GLU A 27 -19.25 2.42 -7.52
CA GLU A 27 -18.84 3.82 -7.62
C GLU A 27 -17.41 3.94 -8.18
N THR A 28 -16.48 3.17 -7.63
CA THR A 28 -15.06 3.18 -8.04
C THR A 28 -14.86 2.67 -9.47
N VAL A 29 -15.66 1.68 -9.90
CA VAL A 29 -15.62 1.18 -11.29
C VAL A 29 -16.09 2.24 -12.28
N ASN A 30 -17.09 3.03 -11.87
CA ASN A 30 -17.71 4.08 -12.69
C ASN A 30 -17.03 5.45 -12.56
N ASP A 31 -16.07 5.61 -11.64
CA ASP A 31 -15.30 6.84 -11.51
C ASP A 31 -14.30 7.01 -12.67
N GLY A 32 -14.55 8.02 -13.51
CA GLY A 32 -13.70 8.36 -14.65
C GLY A 32 -12.32 8.91 -14.28
N LEU A 33 -12.09 9.28 -13.02
CA LEU A 33 -10.79 9.76 -12.51
C LEU A 33 -9.92 8.62 -11.97
N MET A 34 -10.49 7.45 -11.70
CA MET A 34 -9.73 6.31 -11.15
C MET A 34 -8.80 5.68 -12.20
N LEU A 35 -7.50 5.84 -11.98
CA LEU A 35 -6.46 5.29 -12.85
C LEU A 35 -6.20 3.81 -12.55
N LYS A 36 -6.34 2.96 -13.56
CA LYS A 36 -6.06 1.50 -13.47
C LYS A 36 -4.68 1.09 -13.98
N LYS A 37 -3.91 2.05 -14.50
CA LYS A 37 -2.63 1.79 -15.16
C LYS A 37 -1.54 2.67 -14.57
N ALA A 38 -0.40 2.07 -14.27
CA ALA A 38 0.82 2.77 -13.88
C ALA A 38 1.90 2.56 -14.94
N THR A 39 2.89 3.46 -14.99
CA THR A 39 4.10 3.20 -15.79
C THR A 39 4.99 2.20 -15.07
N TYR A 40 5.77 1.43 -15.83
CA TYR A 40 6.76 0.50 -15.26
C TYR A 40 7.72 1.20 -14.30
N HIS A 41 8.15 2.42 -14.65
CA HIS A 41 9.02 3.21 -13.79
C HIS A 41 8.36 3.53 -12.44
N TRP A 42 7.11 4.02 -12.44
CA TRP A 42 6.39 4.33 -11.20
C TRP A 42 6.21 3.11 -10.31
N TYR A 43 5.83 1.97 -10.89
CA TYR A 43 5.69 0.73 -10.14
C TYR A 43 7.00 0.29 -9.49
N ASN A 44 8.11 0.36 -10.22
CA ASN A 44 9.42 0.01 -9.66
C ASN A 44 9.86 1.00 -8.58
N THR A 45 9.69 2.30 -8.80
CA THR A 45 10.05 3.33 -7.81
C THR A 45 9.32 3.11 -6.49
N ILE A 46 8.02 2.79 -6.51
CA ILE A 46 7.26 2.51 -5.29
C ILE A 46 7.84 1.27 -4.58
N ASN A 47 8.07 0.18 -5.31
CA ASN A 47 8.62 -1.06 -4.75
C ASN A 47 10.03 -0.90 -4.17
N GLU A 48 10.91 -0.16 -4.86
CA GLU A 48 12.25 0.15 -4.39
C GLU A 48 12.19 1.05 -3.15
N THR A 49 11.35 2.09 -3.17
CA THR A 49 11.17 3.01 -2.03
C THR A 49 10.64 2.30 -0.79
N MET A 50 9.68 1.37 -0.93
CA MET A 50 9.18 0.58 0.19
C MET A 50 10.28 -0.29 0.81
N LYS A 51 11.11 -0.93 -0.03
CA LYS A 51 12.24 -1.74 0.44
C LYS A 51 13.30 -0.90 1.13
N ASP A 52 13.69 0.22 0.52
CA ASP A 52 14.67 1.14 1.08
C ASP A 52 14.18 1.73 2.41
N THR A 53 12.89 2.06 2.52
CA THR A 53 12.27 2.54 3.77
C THR A 53 12.40 1.51 4.88
N MET A 54 12.14 0.22 4.61
CA MET A 54 12.30 -0.85 5.60
C MET A 54 13.76 -1.12 5.95
N ALA A 55 14.68 -0.99 4.99
CA ALA A 55 16.12 -1.15 5.21
C ALA A 55 16.70 -0.02 6.08
N HIS A 56 16.17 1.20 5.91
CA HIS A 56 16.58 2.43 6.59
C HIS A 56 15.61 2.87 7.68
N ILE A 57 14.82 1.94 8.24
CA ILE A 57 13.77 2.28 9.20
C ILE A 57 14.28 2.97 10.46
N HIS A 58 15.53 2.71 10.85
CA HIS A 58 16.20 3.36 11.98
C HIS A 58 16.62 4.81 11.71
N ASP A 59 16.69 5.21 10.43
CA ASP A 59 17.00 6.58 10.02
C ASP A 59 15.74 7.46 10.04
N ILE A 60 14.55 6.86 10.17
CA ILE A 60 13.29 7.59 10.29
C ILE A 60 13.27 8.33 11.63
N GLN A 61 13.03 9.65 11.57
CA GLN A 61 12.90 10.47 12.76
C GLN A 61 11.80 9.90 13.69
N PRO A 62 12.12 9.63 14.97
CA PRO A 62 11.14 9.15 15.94
C PRO A 62 10.00 10.16 16.14
N MET A 63 8.76 9.77 15.85
CA MET A 63 7.57 10.61 16.04
C MET A 63 6.35 9.79 16.46
N PRO A 64 5.50 10.29 17.38
CA PRO A 64 4.28 9.60 17.78
C PRO A 64 3.46 9.15 16.56
N THR A 65 3.21 7.85 16.45
CA THR A 65 2.68 7.24 15.22
C THR A 65 1.46 6.37 15.53
N LEU A 66 0.43 6.51 14.69
CA LEU A 66 -0.74 5.62 14.65
C LEU A 66 -0.72 4.82 13.35
N LEU A 67 -0.60 3.50 13.45
CA LEU A 67 -0.64 2.60 12.31
C LEU A 67 -2.02 1.94 12.16
N MET A 68 -2.58 1.94 10.95
CA MET A 68 -3.95 1.50 10.67
C MET A 68 -3.94 0.53 9.49
N TYR A 69 -4.56 -0.65 9.64
CA TYR A 69 -4.62 -1.64 8.56
C TYR A 69 -5.74 -2.67 8.69
N GLY A 70 -6.22 -3.16 7.55
CA GLY A 70 -7.08 -4.33 7.46
C GLY A 70 -6.28 -5.64 7.59
N THR A 71 -6.81 -6.60 8.32
CA THR A 71 -6.13 -7.91 8.52
C THR A 71 -6.31 -8.88 7.35
N LYS A 72 -7.21 -8.56 6.41
CA LYS A 72 -7.42 -9.30 5.15
C LYS A 72 -7.17 -8.38 3.96
N ASP A 73 -6.22 -7.45 4.09
CA ASP A 73 -5.77 -6.61 2.98
C ASP A 73 -5.29 -7.52 1.83
N LEU A 74 -5.80 -7.27 0.63
CA LEU A 74 -5.50 -8.04 -0.58
C LEU A 74 -4.41 -7.40 -1.44
N ILE A 75 -3.94 -6.22 -1.04
CA ILE A 75 -2.96 -5.39 -1.76
C ILE A 75 -1.64 -5.35 -1.00
N VAL A 76 -1.69 -5.14 0.33
CA VAL A 76 -0.51 -5.02 1.18
C VAL A 76 -0.31 -6.29 2.01
N ASP A 77 0.93 -6.75 2.12
CA ASP A 77 1.29 -7.86 3.00
C ASP A 77 1.31 -7.39 4.46
N THR A 78 0.34 -7.85 5.26
CA THR A 78 0.22 -7.47 6.67
C THR A 78 1.43 -7.89 7.52
N ARG A 79 2.25 -8.85 7.07
CA ARG A 79 3.48 -9.24 7.77
C ARG A 79 4.53 -8.12 7.74
N ALA A 80 4.59 -7.34 6.67
CA ALA A 80 5.49 -6.19 6.58
C ALA A 80 5.09 -5.08 7.55
N ILE A 81 3.79 -4.98 7.86
CA ILE A 81 3.25 -4.06 8.87
C ILE A 81 3.68 -4.50 10.28
N ASP A 82 3.66 -5.81 10.54
CA ASP A 82 4.17 -6.37 11.79
C ASP A 82 5.68 -6.09 11.96
N GLU A 83 6.47 -6.34 10.92
CA GLU A 83 7.89 -6.02 10.90
C GLU A 83 8.17 -4.51 11.10
N PHE A 84 7.35 -3.64 10.49
CA PHE A 84 7.45 -2.20 10.68
C PHE A 84 7.22 -1.81 12.14
N LYS A 85 6.16 -2.33 12.77
CA LYS A 85 5.85 -2.05 14.19
C LYS A 85 6.98 -2.48 15.12
N GLU A 86 7.63 -3.61 14.85
CA GLU A 86 8.71 -4.14 15.68
C GLU A 86 10.01 -3.33 15.53
N LYS A 87 10.31 -2.85 14.32
CA LYS A 87 11.57 -2.17 14.01
C LYS A 87 11.52 -0.65 14.16
N TYR A 88 10.36 -0.03 14.00
CA TYR A 88 10.22 1.42 14.07
C TYR A 88 10.32 1.93 15.51
N GLN A 89 11.40 2.64 15.81
CA GLN A 89 11.65 3.20 17.13
C GLN A 89 11.02 4.58 17.26
N THR A 90 9.98 4.69 18.08
CA THR A 90 9.24 5.94 18.29
C THR A 90 8.87 6.12 19.76
N PRO A 91 8.72 7.36 20.26
CA PRO A 91 8.27 7.60 21.64
C PRO A 91 6.91 6.99 21.95
N GLU A 92 6.00 6.96 20.98
CA GLU A 92 4.65 6.38 21.12
C GLU A 92 4.22 5.71 19.82
N LEU A 93 3.81 4.44 19.91
CA LEU A 93 3.26 3.68 18.79
C LEU A 93 1.88 3.13 19.15
N TYR A 94 0.86 3.60 18.45
CA TYR A 94 -0.48 3.03 18.49
C TYR A 94 -0.70 2.23 17.21
N PHE A 95 -1.46 1.14 17.29
CA PHE A 95 -1.94 0.47 16.09
C PHE A 95 -3.41 0.08 16.22
N LYS A 96 -4.10 0.10 15.09
CA LYS A 96 -5.47 -0.37 14.95
C LYS A 96 -5.54 -1.34 13.76
N ALA A 97 -5.79 -2.60 14.08
CA ALA A 97 -6.04 -3.64 13.10
C ALA A 97 -7.55 -3.92 13.01
N TRP A 98 -8.14 -3.79 11.82
CA TRP A 98 -9.54 -4.16 11.60
C TRP A 98 -9.65 -5.61 11.15
N GLN A 99 -10.24 -6.42 12.02
CA GLN A 99 -10.39 -7.86 11.79
C GLN A 99 -11.32 -8.13 10.61
N GLY A 100 -10.82 -8.83 9.59
CA GLY A 100 -11.57 -9.18 8.37
C GLY A 100 -11.80 -8.06 7.37
N PHE A 101 -11.21 -6.88 7.56
CA PHE A 101 -11.29 -5.76 6.60
C PHE A 101 -10.21 -5.88 5.52
N TYR A 102 -10.53 -5.38 4.33
CA TYR A 102 -9.60 -5.27 3.20
C TYR A 102 -8.80 -3.96 3.32
N HIS A 103 -8.26 -3.44 2.21
CA HIS A 103 -7.47 -2.20 2.17
C HIS A 103 -8.30 -0.97 2.59
#